data_AF-A0A2T0X0W3-F1
#
_entry.id   AF-A0A2T0X0W3-F1
#
_cell.length_a   1.000
_cell.length_b   1.000
_cell.length_c   1.000
_cell.angle_alpha   90.00
_cell.angle_beta   90.00
_cell.angle_gamma   90.00
#
_symmetry.space_group_name_H-M   'P 1'
#
loop_
_entity.id
_entity.type
_entity.pdbx_description
1 polymer ?
#
loop_
_entity_poly.entity_id
_entity_poly.type
_entity_poly.pdbx_seq_one_letter_code
_entity_poly.pdbx_strand_id
1 'polypeptide(L)'
;MTDEDVPLGKVVPALIRPAHAEPPGPVMNEEEVLRASLARLREEHADLSTAIEALEERGSDPLAVRRLKKRKLALKDRIAAMDDRLTPDIIA
;
A
#
# COMPACT_ATOMS: atom_id res chain seq x y z
N MET A 1 -5.47 48.99 55.79
CA MET A 1 -4.86 47.99 56.68
C MET A 1 -4.02 47.10 55.80
N THR A 2 -2.70 47.21 55.97
CA THR A 2 -1.70 46.32 55.38
C THR A 2 -1.65 45.00 56.13
N ASP A 3 -0.90 44.06 55.57
CA ASP A 3 -0.37 42.83 56.15
C ASP A 3 -1.36 41.67 56.34
N GLU A 4 -1.17 40.61 55.55
CA GLU A 4 -0.44 39.46 56.09
C GLU A 4 0.16 38.59 54.97
N ASP A 5 1.46 38.36 55.14
CA ASP A 5 2.37 37.52 54.35
C ASP A 5 2.18 36.01 54.67
N VAL A 6 2.37 35.16 53.64
CA VAL A 6 3.04 33.83 53.68
C VAL A 6 2.25 32.59 54.20
N PRO A 7 2.52 31.32 53.79
CA PRO A 7 3.53 30.79 52.85
C PRO A 7 3.00 29.94 51.67
N LEU A 8 3.95 29.74 50.76
CA LEU A 8 4.04 28.68 49.76
C LEU A 8 3.64 27.29 50.28
N GLY A 9 2.96 26.57 49.38
CA GLY A 9 3.18 25.14 49.20
C GLY A 9 2.05 24.26 49.70
N LYS A 10 1.38 23.60 48.75
CA LYS A 10 1.15 22.15 48.80
C LYS A 10 0.76 21.63 47.42
N VAL A 11 1.71 20.89 46.86
CA VAL A 11 1.56 19.73 45.98
C VAL A 11 0.68 19.88 44.73
N VAL A 12 1.36 19.94 43.59
CA VAL A 12 0.82 19.42 42.33
C VAL A 12 0.87 17.88 42.44
N PRO A 13 -0.23 17.18 42.15
CA PRO A 13 -0.12 15.91 41.47
C PRO A 13 -0.90 16.00 40.16
N ALA A 14 -0.13 16.26 39.11
CA ALA A 14 -0.18 15.48 37.88
C ALA A 14 -1.53 14.78 37.62
N LEU A 15 -2.51 15.52 37.08
CA LEU A 15 -3.36 14.91 36.07
C LEU A 15 -2.48 14.65 34.85
N ILE A 16 -1.75 13.53 34.93
CA ILE A 16 -1.35 12.76 33.75
C ILE A 16 -2.69 12.45 33.08
N ARG A 17 -3.06 13.29 32.10
CA ARG A 17 -3.97 12.85 31.05
C ARG A 17 -3.37 11.55 30.52
N PRO A 18 -4.11 10.43 30.52
CA PRO A 18 -3.61 9.21 29.93
C PRO A 18 -3.22 9.53 28.49
N ALA A 19 -2.02 9.08 28.15
CA ALA A 19 -1.38 9.26 26.86
C ALA A 19 -2.41 9.17 25.74
N HIS A 20 -2.75 10.33 25.16
CA HIS A 20 -3.08 10.34 23.76
C HIS A 20 -1.76 9.99 23.08
N ALA A 21 -1.51 8.67 22.96
CA ALA A 21 -0.61 8.18 21.94
C ALA A 21 -1.22 8.73 20.65
N GLU A 22 -0.68 9.85 20.16
CA GLU A 22 -0.88 10.22 18.77
C GLU A 22 -0.58 8.94 17.99
N PRO A 23 -1.53 8.41 17.19
CA PRO A 23 -1.21 7.31 16.31
C PRO A 23 -0.01 7.77 15.48
N PRO A 24 1.04 6.95 15.33
CA PRO A 24 2.16 7.34 14.48
C PRO A 24 1.58 7.78 13.13
N GLY A 25 1.89 9.03 12.75
CA GLY A 25 1.42 9.64 11.49
C GLY A 25 1.68 8.70 10.31
N PRO A 26 0.94 8.85 9.19
CA PRO A 26 0.61 7.79 8.25
C PRO A 26 1.85 6.98 7.87
N VAL A 27 2.10 5.92 8.62
CA VAL A 27 3.00 4.87 8.19
C VAL A 27 2.24 4.27 7.04
N MET A 28 2.63 4.59 5.81
CA MET A 28 2.04 3.97 4.64
C MET A 28 2.25 2.48 4.86
N ASN A 29 1.18 1.79 5.24
CA ASN A 29 1.29 0.46 5.81
C ASN A 29 1.95 -0.40 4.74
N GLU A 30 2.90 -1.28 5.09
CA GLU A 30 3.58 -2.11 4.07
C GLU A 30 2.55 -2.84 3.18
N GLU A 31 1.40 -3.19 3.76
CA GLU A 31 0.21 -3.70 3.09
C GLU A 31 -0.42 -2.71 2.09
N GLU A 32 -0.53 -1.42 2.43
CA GLU A 32 -1.00 -0.36 1.51
C GLU A 32 -0.04 -0.17 0.34
N VAL A 33 1.28 -0.20 0.60
CA VAL A 33 2.31 -0.12 -0.45
C VAL A 33 2.21 -1.33 -1.39
N LEU A 34 2.03 -2.53 -0.83
CA LEU A 34 1.85 -3.76 -1.59
C LEU A 34 0.54 -3.72 -2.41
N ARG A 35 -0.57 -3.25 -1.85
CA ARG A 35 -1.85 -3.08 -2.55
C ARG A 35 -1.76 -2.06 -3.68
N ALA A 36 -1.11 -0.93 -3.47
CA ALA A 36 -0.87 0.07 -4.51
C ALA A 36 0.01 -0.49 -5.65
N SER A 37 1.05 -1.25 -5.30
CA SER A 37 1.92 -1.92 -6.27
C SER A 37 1.16 -2.98 -7.08
N LEU A 38 0.31 -3.77 -6.41
CA LEU A 38 -0.55 -4.78 -7.03
C LEU A 38 -1.55 -4.13 -8.01
N ALA A 39 -2.19 -3.03 -7.62
CA ALA A 39 -3.10 -2.27 -8.48
C ALA A 39 -2.39 -1.79 -9.76
N ARG A 40 -1.19 -1.21 -9.61
CA ARG A 40 -0.37 -0.79 -10.75
C ARG A 40 0.02 -1.95 -11.68
N LEU A 41 0.41 -3.09 -11.12
CA LEU A 41 0.74 -4.27 -11.93
C LEU A 41 -0.47 -4.82 -12.68
N ARG A 42 -1.66 -4.79 -12.05
CA ARG A 42 -2.93 -5.19 -12.69
C ARG A 42 -3.30 -4.26 -13.84
N GLU A 43 -3.12 -2.95 -13.67
CA GLU A 43 -3.29 -1.94 -14.73
C GLU A 43 -2.33 -2.20 -15.90
N GLU A 44 -1.03 -2.35 -15.63
CA GLU A 44 -0.03 -2.65 -16.67
C GLU A 44 -0.34 -3.97 -17.42
N HIS A 45 -0.85 -4.98 -16.71
CA HIS A 45 -1.29 -6.23 -17.32
C HIS A 45 -2.52 -6.05 -18.22
N ALA A 46 -3.46 -5.19 -17.83
CA ALA A 46 -4.64 -4.86 -18.64
C ALA A 46 -4.22 -4.12 -19.92
N ASP A 47 -3.36 -3.11 -19.79
CA ASP A 47 -2.82 -2.34 -20.93
C ASP A 47 -2.09 -3.25 -21.92
N LEU A 48 -1.26 -4.18 -21.41
CA LEU A 48 -0.60 -5.16 -22.27
C LEU A 48 -1.57 -6.10 -22.96
N SER A 49 -2.72 -6.42 -22.34
CA SER A 49 -3.75 -7.24 -22.97
C SER A 49 -4.38 -6.52 -24.15
N THR A 50 -4.78 -5.27 -23.95
CA THR A 50 -5.35 -4.42 -25.01
C THR A 50 -4.34 -4.17 -26.13
N ALA A 51 -3.07 -3.96 -25.81
CA ALA A 51 -2.01 -3.81 -26.82
C ALA A 51 -1.80 -5.08 -27.65
N ILE A 52 -1.87 -6.26 -27.01
CA ILE A 52 -1.78 -7.56 -27.71
C ILE A 52 -2.97 -7.73 -28.65
N GLU A 53 -4.19 -7.50 -28.18
CA GLU A 53 -5.42 -7.61 -28.98
C GLU A 53 -5.38 -6.69 -30.19
N ALA A 54 -5.00 -5.42 -29.99
CA ALA A 54 -4.85 -4.46 -31.08
C ALA A 54 -3.78 -4.87 -32.11
N LEU A 55 -2.68 -5.51 -31.68
CA LEU A 55 -1.66 -6.02 -32.60
C LEU A 55 -2.13 -7.28 -33.36
N GLU A 56 -2.89 -8.14 -32.71
CA GLU A 56 -3.46 -9.35 -33.29
C GLU A 56 -4.53 -9.01 -34.34
N GLU A 57 -5.42 -8.06 -34.05
CA GLU A 57 -6.43 -7.57 -34.99
C GLU A 57 -5.82 -6.96 -36.25
N ARG A 58 -4.69 -6.26 -36.12
CA ARG A 58 -3.97 -5.66 -37.25
C ARG A 58 -3.08 -6.65 -38.01
N GLY A 59 -2.93 -7.88 -37.53
CA GLY A 59 -2.11 -8.93 -38.15
C GLY A 59 -0.64 -8.56 -38.34
N SER A 60 -0.10 -7.65 -37.52
CA SER A 60 1.10 -6.89 -37.90
C SER A 60 2.43 -7.60 -37.62
N ASP A 61 2.59 -8.25 -36.47
CA ASP A 61 3.84 -8.94 -36.12
C ASP A 61 3.64 -10.08 -35.10
N PRO A 62 3.66 -11.36 -35.55
CA PRO A 62 3.55 -12.53 -34.66
C PRO A 62 4.68 -12.63 -33.62
N LEU A 63 5.88 -12.14 -33.91
CA LEU A 63 7.01 -12.17 -32.99
C LEU A 63 6.84 -11.12 -31.89
N ALA A 64 6.36 -9.91 -32.23
CA ALA A 64 6.00 -8.89 -31.24
C ALA A 64 4.89 -9.39 -30.31
N VAL A 65 3.81 -9.96 -30.86
CA VAL A 65 2.72 -10.56 -30.07
C VAL A 65 3.25 -11.64 -29.13
N ARG A 66 4.12 -12.54 -29.60
CA ARG A 66 4.73 -13.58 -28.75
C ARG A 66 5.58 -13.00 -27.61
N ARG A 67 6.34 -11.92 -27.87
CA ARG A 67 7.13 -11.21 -26.84
C ARG A 67 6.23 -10.54 -25.81
N LEU A 68 5.16 -9.87 -26.24
CA LEU A 68 4.19 -9.24 -25.35
C LEU A 68 3.45 -10.28 -24.50
N LYS A 69 3.03 -11.41 -25.07
CA LYS A 69 2.43 -12.52 -24.32
C LYS A 69 3.36 -13.06 -23.24
N LYS A 70 4.67 -13.19 -23.52
CA LYS A 70 5.66 -13.59 -22.51
C LYS A 70 5.77 -12.57 -21.38
N ARG A 71 5.75 -11.27 -21.69
CA ARG A 71 5.74 -10.19 -20.69
C ARG A 71 4.45 -10.21 -19.86
N LYS A 72 3.30 -10.39 -20.50
CA LYS A 72 1.99 -10.52 -19.84
C LYS A 72 1.98 -11.69 -18.84
N LEU A 73 2.53 -12.84 -19.23
CA LEU A 73 2.67 -14.00 -18.34
C LEU A 73 3.54 -13.68 -17.12
N ALA A 74 4.71 -13.07 -17.32
CA ALA A 74 5.59 -12.70 -16.20
C ALA A 74 4.94 -11.69 -15.23
N LEU A 75 4.13 -10.75 -15.74
CA LEU A 75 3.37 -9.84 -14.88
C LEU A 75 2.28 -10.57 -14.11
N LYS A 76 1.56 -11.50 -14.76
CA LYS A 76 0.56 -12.33 -14.08
C LYS A 76 1.19 -13.14 -12.93
N ASP A 77 2.34 -13.76 -13.17
CA ASP A 77 3.05 -14.54 -12.14
C ASP A 77 3.49 -13.64 -10.98
N ARG A 78 3.94 -12.41 -11.28
CA ARG A 78 4.31 -11.42 -10.25
C ARG A 78 3.11 -10.91 -9.46
N ILE A 79 1.97 -10.71 -10.12
CA ILE A 79 0.70 -10.34 -9.46
C ILE A 79 0.28 -11.47 -8.52
N ALA A 80 0.30 -12.73 -8.97
CA ALA A 80 -0.05 -13.88 -8.15
C ALA A 80 0.83 -13.98 -6.90
N ALA A 81 2.16 -13.88 -7.05
CA ALA A 81 3.07 -13.90 -5.90
C ALA A 81 2.87 -12.72 -4.93
N MET A 82 2.43 -11.55 -5.42
CA MET A 82 2.09 -10.41 -4.56
C MET A 82 0.72 -10.57 -3.88
N ASP A 83 -0.27 -11.13 -4.58
CA ASP A 83 -1.58 -11.47 -4.01
C ASP A 83 -1.41 -12.52 -2.92
N ASP A 84 -0.65 -13.59 -3.16
CA ASP A 84 -0.37 -14.64 -2.17
C ASP A 84 0.25 -14.07 -0.87
N ARG A 85 1.06 -13.01 -1.00
CA ARG A 85 1.66 -12.31 0.15
C ARG A 85 0.66 -11.42 0.89
N LEU A 86 -0.34 -10.88 0.20
CA LEU A 86 -1.38 -10.00 0.75
C LEU A 86 -2.57 -10.79 1.32
N THR A 87 -2.89 -11.95 0.74
CA THR A 87 -3.98 -12.85 1.14
C THR A 87 -3.43 -14.25 1.39
N PRO A 88 -2.64 -14.48 2.45
CA PRO A 88 -1.96 -15.75 2.69
C PRO A 88 -2.88 -16.94 3.08
N ASP A 89 -4.17 -16.94 2.73
CA ASP A 89 -5.16 -17.81 3.42
C ASP A 89 -6.16 -18.61 2.56
N ILE A 90 -6.00 -18.80 1.23
CA ILE A 90 -7.07 -19.48 0.44
C ILE A 90 -6.64 -20.29 -0.82
N ILE A 91 -5.52 -21.03 -0.83
CA ILE A 91 -5.34 -22.13 -1.82
C ILE A 91 -4.85 -23.41 -1.10
N ALA A 92 -5.83 -24.16 -0.56
CA ALA A 92 -5.79 -25.58 -0.22
C ALA A 92 -6.76 -26.32 -1.15
#